data_AF-A0A327GU91-F1
#
_entry.id   AF-A0A327GU91-F1
#
_cell.length_a   1.000
_cell.length_b   1.000
_cell.length_c   1.000
_cell.angle_alpha   90.00
_cell.angle_beta   90.00
_cell.angle_gamma   90.00
#
_symmetry.space_group_name_H-M   'P 1'
#
loop_
_entity.id
_entity.type
_entity.pdbx_description
1 polymer ?
#
loop_
_entity_poly.entity_id
_entity_poly.type
_entity_poly.pdbx_seq_one_letter_code
_entity_poly.pdbx_strand_id
1 'polypeptide(L)'
;MVDIQIPKPWYYSILFIAILIGYVAFLATAAYLHASYYIFDNDNYLRDDGYGLETLFISQVLLFLALIFVGQKANTTIRENIRKIKEQAPTRDSKIRMEAGGVELQSFWRGAYVHRPSSDDLGWVFDPPQMEHWSASKSIFQADESGLIKEHPSIVGTPTPPDFTTNGILVIMSSLPLIGIGLTVPPMVEAEARVAFIIIPILFLIFAVISHFVGASGRVAIEHVTEKVRSVAVGDTELVGQARNLGQIPIVVVDNDPSKSAEDLLLWEWLYDVEIEEEYRDSKGNRQTRRYWRTIDSDAGGSQFVLHDGTGGIVVETSSFSRKSLGQPMITWSCSHASYSQLKSLNLWKAVRTYGSGTVKQHRWRLWGLGLGDPCMIHGAAKTMPNEQIENYGISNTDPPCSRLVMLGEDSETMKAKIWRGSELTNITPAESSFETTTIPVVMMLVATTFSTIFYLVG
;
A
#
# COMPACT_ATOMS: atom_id res chain seq x y z
N MET A 1 3.10 -5.83 -22.22
CA MET A 1 4.48 -5.29 -22.11
C MET A 1 5.21 -6.03 -21.00
N VAL A 2 6.43 -6.52 -21.24
CA VAL A 2 7.25 -7.25 -20.25
C VAL A 2 8.22 -6.29 -19.57
N ASP A 3 8.30 -6.31 -18.25
CA ASP A 3 9.06 -5.37 -17.42
C ASP A 3 9.94 -6.08 -16.38
N ILE A 4 11.21 -6.32 -16.73
CA ILE A 4 12.14 -7.05 -15.86
C ILE A 4 13.02 -6.04 -15.11
N GLN A 5 12.86 -5.99 -13.79
CA GLN A 5 13.61 -5.15 -12.87
C GLN A 5 14.20 -5.97 -11.73
N ILE A 6 15.40 -5.60 -11.29
CA ILE A 6 16.02 -6.21 -10.10
C ILE A 6 15.44 -5.55 -8.85
N PRO A 7 15.01 -6.33 -7.83
CA PRO A 7 14.49 -5.79 -6.58
C PRO A 7 15.44 -4.78 -5.94
N LYS A 8 14.90 -3.63 -5.53
CA LYS A 8 15.59 -2.55 -4.84
C LYS A 8 14.98 -2.34 -3.46
N PRO A 9 15.76 -1.88 -2.46
CA PRO A 9 17.18 -1.49 -2.54
C PRO A 9 18.15 -2.70 -2.53
N TRP A 10 19.46 -2.43 -2.46
CA TRP A 10 20.55 -3.40 -2.70
C TRP A 10 20.45 -4.71 -1.91
N TYR A 11 19.90 -4.70 -0.69
CA TYR A 11 19.73 -5.90 0.11
C TYR A 11 18.71 -6.88 -0.48
N TYR A 12 17.65 -6.39 -1.15
CA TYR A 12 16.75 -7.26 -1.92
C TYR A 12 17.40 -7.76 -3.19
N SER A 13 18.33 -6.99 -3.79
CA SER A 13 19.11 -7.46 -4.95
C SER A 13 20.02 -8.63 -4.58
N ILE A 14 20.68 -8.58 -3.41
CA ILE A 14 21.49 -9.70 -2.90
C ILE A 14 20.60 -10.92 -2.63
N LEU A 15 19.47 -10.72 -1.95
CA LEU A 15 18.53 -11.80 -1.66
C LEU A 15 18.00 -12.44 -2.95
N PHE A 16 17.67 -11.64 -3.96
CA PHE A 16 17.28 -12.12 -5.29
C PHE A 16 18.33 -13.03 -5.91
N ILE A 17 19.61 -12.61 -5.92
CA ILE A 17 20.70 -13.44 -6.45
C ILE A 17 20.87 -14.73 -5.63
N ALA A 18 20.81 -14.65 -4.30
CA ALA A 18 20.91 -15.81 -3.43
C ALA A 18 19.78 -16.82 -3.67
N ILE A 19 18.54 -16.34 -3.89
CA ILE A 19 17.39 -17.18 -4.24
C ILE A 19 17.57 -17.82 -5.61
N LEU A 20 18.09 -17.12 -6.61
CA LEU A 20 18.37 -17.72 -7.91
C LEU A 20 19.43 -18.83 -7.81
N ILE A 21 20.47 -18.64 -7.01
CA ILE A 21 21.46 -19.69 -6.72
C ILE A 21 20.80 -20.88 -6.02
N GLY A 22 19.96 -20.61 -4.99
CA GLY A 22 19.19 -21.63 -4.29
C GLY A 22 18.24 -22.40 -5.21
N TYR A 23 17.63 -21.72 -6.17
CA TYR A 23 16.76 -22.33 -7.18
C TYR A 23 17.53 -23.26 -8.12
N VAL A 24 18.72 -22.85 -8.57
CA VAL A 24 19.60 -23.72 -9.37
C VAL A 24 20.04 -24.94 -8.55
N ALA A 25 20.38 -24.76 -7.27
CA ALA A 25 20.72 -25.86 -6.37
C ALA A 25 19.54 -26.84 -6.19
N PHE A 26 18.32 -26.32 -6.03
CA PHE A 26 17.09 -27.11 -6.00
C PHE A 26 16.90 -27.94 -7.27
N LEU A 27 17.09 -27.34 -8.46
CA LEU A 27 17.00 -28.05 -9.73
C LEU A 27 18.05 -29.17 -9.86
N ALA A 28 19.26 -28.94 -9.38
CA ALA A 28 20.35 -29.92 -9.46
C ALA A 28 20.19 -31.08 -8.46
N THR A 29 19.43 -30.90 -7.37
CA THR A 29 19.37 -31.87 -6.26
C THR A 29 17.96 -32.38 -6.03
N ALA A 30 17.07 -31.57 -5.44
CA ALA A 30 15.72 -31.93 -5.08
C ALA A 30 14.88 -32.38 -6.29
N ALA A 31 14.93 -31.66 -7.42
CA ALA A 31 14.20 -32.05 -8.62
C ALA A 31 14.70 -33.38 -9.19
N TYR A 32 16.02 -33.63 -9.13
CA TYR A 32 16.61 -34.90 -9.52
C TYR A 32 16.18 -36.05 -8.59
N LEU A 33 16.21 -35.83 -7.27
CA LEU A 33 15.77 -36.82 -6.26
C LEU A 33 14.30 -37.20 -6.47
N HIS A 34 13.43 -36.21 -6.67
CA HIS A 34 12.01 -36.42 -6.96
C HIS A 34 11.80 -37.21 -8.24
N ALA A 35 12.48 -36.85 -9.33
CA ALA A 35 12.41 -37.61 -10.57
C ALA A 35 12.91 -39.05 -10.39
N SER A 36 14.01 -39.24 -9.66
CA SER A 36 14.57 -40.56 -9.37
C SER A 36 13.58 -41.47 -8.65
N TYR A 37 12.81 -40.94 -7.70
CA TYR A 37 11.87 -41.73 -6.91
C TYR A 37 10.53 -41.95 -7.61
N TYR A 38 9.94 -40.89 -8.18
CA TYR A 38 8.58 -40.93 -8.74
C TYR A 38 8.51 -41.36 -10.21
N ILE A 39 9.60 -41.27 -10.96
CA ILE A 39 9.63 -41.59 -12.41
C ILE A 39 10.48 -42.84 -12.69
N PHE A 40 11.59 -43.01 -11.97
CA PHE A 40 12.56 -44.07 -12.22
C PHE A 40 12.53 -45.21 -11.18
N ASP A 41 11.54 -45.21 -10.27
CA ASP A 41 11.34 -46.23 -9.21
C ASP A 41 12.64 -46.58 -8.45
N ASN A 42 13.46 -45.57 -8.15
CA ASN A 42 14.69 -45.76 -7.39
C ASN A 42 14.41 -45.68 -5.89
N ASP A 43 14.58 -46.79 -5.18
CA ASP A 43 14.34 -46.90 -3.73
C ASP A 43 15.33 -46.11 -2.85
N ASN A 44 16.38 -45.53 -3.43
CA ASN A 44 17.41 -44.74 -2.71
C ASN A 44 16.95 -43.31 -2.36
N TYR A 45 15.69 -43.10 -2.01
CA TYR A 45 15.16 -41.80 -1.61
C TYR A 45 15.39 -41.56 -0.11
N LEU A 46 16.22 -40.55 0.23
CA LEU A 46 16.57 -40.03 1.58
C LEU A 46 15.94 -40.76 2.80
N ARG A 47 16.22 -42.05 2.99
CA ARG A 47 15.49 -42.91 3.94
C ARG A 47 16.22 -43.16 5.26
N ASP A 48 17.48 -42.74 5.40
CA ASP A 48 18.41 -43.43 6.31
C ASP A 48 18.72 -42.71 7.64
N ASP A 49 18.23 -41.49 7.87
CA ASP A 49 18.62 -40.72 9.08
C ASP A 49 17.57 -39.73 9.62
N GLY A 50 16.32 -39.77 9.13
CA GLY A 50 15.17 -39.01 9.66
C GLY A 50 15.21 -37.50 9.38
N TYR A 51 16.39 -36.88 9.32
CA TYR A 51 16.57 -35.45 9.08
C TYR A 51 16.55 -35.07 7.58
N GLY A 52 16.78 -36.01 6.67
CA GLY A 52 16.90 -35.75 5.23
C GLY A 52 15.61 -35.23 4.58
N LEU A 53 14.47 -35.92 4.80
CA LEU A 53 13.18 -35.54 4.24
C LEU A 53 12.62 -34.24 4.84
N GLU A 54 12.76 -34.06 6.15
CA GLU A 54 12.35 -32.81 6.82
C GLU A 54 13.14 -31.62 6.28
N THR A 55 14.46 -31.77 6.14
CA THR A 55 15.33 -30.73 5.57
C THR A 55 14.95 -30.41 4.13
N LEU A 56 14.70 -31.46 3.32
CA LEU A 56 14.24 -31.31 1.94
C LEU A 56 12.89 -30.57 1.89
N PHE A 57 11.91 -30.95 2.70
CA PHE A 57 10.62 -30.29 2.80
C PHE A 57 10.75 -28.81 3.19
N ILE A 58 11.46 -28.53 4.28
CA ILE A 58 11.64 -27.16 4.79
C ILE A 58 12.34 -26.28 3.76
N SER A 59 13.39 -26.79 3.10
CA SER A 59 14.12 -26.02 2.07
C SER A 59 13.23 -25.62 0.88
N GLN A 60 12.31 -26.49 0.46
CA GLN A 60 11.37 -26.21 -0.63
C GLN A 60 10.30 -25.21 -0.22
N VAL A 61 9.77 -25.32 1.01
CA VAL A 61 8.85 -24.32 1.59
C VAL A 61 9.53 -22.95 1.67
N LEU A 62 10.77 -22.89 2.18
CA LEU A 62 11.53 -21.64 2.26
C LEU A 62 11.81 -21.06 0.89
N LEU A 63 12.20 -21.88 -0.09
CA LEU A 63 12.45 -21.41 -1.46
C LEU A 63 11.16 -20.89 -2.13
N PHE A 64 10.05 -21.61 -1.97
CA PHE A 64 8.73 -21.17 -2.46
C PHE A 64 8.35 -19.80 -1.88
N LEU A 65 8.39 -19.65 -0.55
CA LEU A 65 8.04 -18.40 0.12
C LEU A 65 9.02 -17.27 -0.24
N ALA A 66 10.31 -17.57 -0.38
CA ALA A 66 11.33 -16.58 -0.73
C ALA A 66 11.15 -16.04 -2.16
N LEU A 67 10.81 -16.91 -3.14
CA LEU A 67 10.53 -16.51 -4.52
C LEU A 67 9.35 -15.53 -4.58
N ILE A 68 8.24 -15.85 -3.89
CA ILE A 68 7.06 -14.97 -3.82
C ILE A 68 7.41 -13.66 -3.12
N PHE A 69 8.08 -13.73 -1.97
CA PHE A 69 8.43 -12.55 -1.19
C PHE A 69 9.31 -11.57 -1.97
N VAL A 70 10.34 -12.07 -2.66
CA VAL A 70 11.25 -11.20 -3.43
C VAL A 70 10.63 -10.71 -4.73
N GLY A 71 9.74 -11.50 -5.34
CA GLY A 71 8.92 -11.07 -6.49
C GLY A 71 8.15 -9.79 -6.19
N GLN A 72 7.46 -9.77 -5.04
CA GLN A 72 6.71 -8.59 -4.57
C GLN A 72 7.59 -7.38 -4.22
N LYS A 73 8.93 -7.53 -4.17
CA LYS A 73 9.88 -6.41 -3.96
C LYS A 73 10.52 -5.92 -5.25
N ALA A 74 10.21 -6.52 -6.40
CA ALA A 74 10.63 -5.99 -7.68
C ALA A 74 9.80 -4.74 -8.01
N ASN A 75 10.47 -3.59 -8.18
CA ASN A 75 9.81 -2.36 -8.63
C ASN A 75 9.42 -2.49 -10.11
N THR A 76 8.33 -1.85 -10.52
CA THR A 76 8.04 -1.64 -11.94
C THR A 76 8.93 -0.54 -12.53
N THR A 77 9.12 -0.54 -13.85
CA THR A 77 9.82 0.52 -14.59
C THR A 77 9.16 1.88 -14.35
N ILE A 78 7.82 1.95 -14.27
CA ILE A 78 7.10 3.19 -13.95
C ILE A 78 7.51 3.70 -12.57
N ARG A 79 7.47 2.83 -11.55
CA ARG A 79 7.89 3.18 -10.19
C ARG A 79 9.33 3.66 -10.14
N GLU A 80 10.22 2.96 -10.84
CA GLU A 80 11.64 3.30 -10.87
C GLU A 80 11.92 4.61 -11.62
N ASN A 81 11.17 4.89 -12.70
CA ASN A 81 11.27 6.14 -13.43
C ASN A 81 10.75 7.33 -12.61
N ILE A 82 9.60 7.18 -11.94
CA ILE A 82 9.06 8.21 -11.04
C ILE A 82 10.06 8.48 -9.91
N ARG A 83 10.62 7.42 -9.30
CA ARG A 83 11.65 7.55 -8.27
C ARG A 83 12.86 8.33 -8.78
N LYS A 84 13.38 7.99 -9.97
CA LYS A 84 14.51 8.70 -10.60
C LYS A 84 14.19 10.16 -10.88
N ILE A 85 12.98 10.47 -11.37
CA ILE A 85 12.54 11.85 -11.62
C ILE A 85 12.53 12.63 -10.30
N LYS A 86 11.92 12.07 -9.24
CA LYS A 86 11.87 12.67 -7.91
C LYS A 86 13.27 12.87 -7.30
N GLU A 87 14.21 11.96 -7.56
CA GLU A 87 15.60 12.09 -7.09
C GLU A 87 16.42 13.13 -7.87
N GLN A 88 16.23 13.23 -9.19
CA GLN A 88 16.98 14.14 -10.05
C GLN A 88 16.46 15.58 -9.99
N ALA A 89 15.14 15.73 -9.91
CA ALA A 89 14.45 17.01 -9.91
C ALA A 89 13.34 17.03 -8.86
N PRO A 90 13.68 16.99 -7.55
CA PRO A 90 12.67 17.07 -6.51
C PRO A 90 11.93 18.40 -6.60
N THR A 91 10.60 18.34 -6.59
CA THR A 91 9.72 19.51 -6.54
C THR A 91 9.98 20.31 -5.25
N ARG A 92 9.61 21.60 -5.24
CA ARG A 92 9.75 22.45 -4.04
C ARG A 92 9.14 21.79 -2.80
N ASP A 93 7.92 21.29 -2.93
CA ASP A 93 7.20 20.64 -1.83
C ASP A 93 7.89 19.36 -1.37
N SER A 94 8.43 18.58 -2.32
CA SER A 94 9.25 17.42 -2.00
C SER A 94 10.53 17.82 -1.26
N LYS A 95 11.21 18.90 -1.64
CA LYS A 95 12.40 19.40 -0.95
C LYS A 95 12.09 19.83 0.47
N ILE A 96 11.03 20.61 0.67
CA ILE A 96 10.58 21.05 2.01
C ILE A 96 10.34 19.82 2.90
N ARG A 97 9.67 18.79 2.37
CA ARG A 97 9.43 17.53 3.10
C ARG A 97 10.72 16.74 3.35
N MET A 98 11.63 16.67 2.38
CA MET A 98 12.94 16.03 2.53
C MET A 98 13.78 16.71 3.62
N GLU A 99 13.80 18.05 3.63
CA GLU A 99 14.51 18.88 4.62
C GLU A 99 13.87 18.78 6.01
N ALA A 100 12.53 18.74 6.09
CA ALA A 100 11.81 18.51 7.34
C ALA A 100 11.90 17.05 7.84
N GLY A 101 12.33 16.14 6.96
CA GLY A 101 12.42 14.70 7.19
C GLY A 101 13.50 14.30 8.20
N GLY A 102 13.41 13.06 8.69
CA GLY A 102 14.37 12.48 9.62
C GLY A 102 13.79 12.25 11.01
N VAL A 103 14.66 11.81 11.92
CA VAL A 103 14.33 11.56 13.34
C VAL A 103 14.96 12.66 14.19
N GLU A 104 14.13 13.51 14.77
CA GLU A 104 14.54 14.56 15.70
C GLU A 104 14.26 14.13 17.15
N LEU A 105 15.28 14.23 18.01
CA LEU A 105 15.12 14.05 19.46
C LEU A 105 14.68 15.40 20.08
N GLN A 106 13.40 15.50 20.43
CA GLN A 106 12.84 16.68 21.08
C GLN A 106 13.23 16.78 22.55
N SER A 107 13.44 15.64 23.22
CA SER A 107 13.87 15.62 24.62
C SER A 107 14.65 14.36 24.95
N PHE A 108 15.94 14.55 25.27
CA PHE A 108 16.85 13.48 25.67
C PHE A 108 16.35 12.71 26.89
N TRP A 109 16.00 13.41 27.96
CA TRP A 109 15.53 12.81 29.21
C TRP A 109 14.18 12.10 29.07
N ARG A 110 13.36 12.50 28.09
CA ARG A 110 12.05 11.90 27.84
C ARG A 110 12.07 10.87 26.72
N GLY A 111 13.21 10.65 26.06
CA GLY A 111 13.29 9.80 24.87
C GLY A 111 12.18 10.11 23.87
N ALA A 112 11.87 11.40 23.68
CA ALA A 112 10.77 11.86 22.83
C ALA A 112 11.31 12.18 21.44
N TYR A 113 10.82 11.45 20.45
CA TYR A 113 11.25 11.53 19.06
C TYR A 113 10.12 12.00 18.16
N VAL A 114 10.47 12.78 17.15
CA VAL A 114 9.60 13.13 16.04
C VAL A 114 10.24 12.58 14.78
N HIS A 115 9.49 11.78 14.04
CA HIS A 115 9.89 11.26 12.75
C HIS A 115 8.99 11.84 11.67
N ARG A 116 9.61 12.44 10.66
CA ARG A 116 8.94 12.84 9.42
C ARG A 116 9.55 12.04 8.27
N PRO A 117 8.75 11.38 7.41
CA PRO A 117 9.29 10.67 6.26
C PRO A 117 10.05 11.63 5.35
N SER A 118 11.27 11.25 4.96
CA SER A 118 12.09 12.03 4.02
C SER A 118 11.65 11.88 2.56
N SER A 119 10.84 10.87 2.25
CA SER A 119 10.30 10.63 0.90
C SER A 119 8.78 10.51 0.94
N ASP A 120 8.13 11.01 -0.11
CA ASP A 120 6.68 10.93 -0.27
C ASP A 120 6.30 10.33 -1.64
N ASP A 121 5.90 9.06 -1.63
CA ASP A 121 5.56 8.32 -2.84
C ASP A 121 4.34 8.92 -3.55
N LEU A 122 3.39 9.50 -2.80
CA LEU A 122 2.14 10.05 -3.33
C LEU A 122 2.23 11.54 -3.70
N GLY A 123 3.26 12.26 -3.25
CA GLY A 123 3.47 13.67 -3.60
C GLY A 123 3.76 13.88 -5.09
N TRP A 124 3.66 15.14 -5.54
CA TRP A 124 3.90 15.55 -6.94
C TRP A 124 5.23 15.02 -7.51
N VAL A 125 5.19 14.58 -8.76
CA VAL A 125 6.31 14.20 -9.63
C VAL A 125 6.79 15.40 -10.44
N PHE A 126 5.85 16.19 -10.99
CA PHE A 126 6.13 17.41 -11.73
C PHE A 126 5.79 18.65 -10.90
N ASP A 127 6.39 19.80 -11.22
CA ASP A 127 6.14 21.04 -10.47
C ASP A 127 4.64 21.40 -10.44
N PRO A 128 4.04 21.51 -9.24
CA PRO A 128 2.66 21.88 -9.10
C PRO A 128 2.45 23.39 -9.27
N PRO A 129 1.21 23.84 -9.58
CA PRO A 129 0.86 25.25 -9.51
C PRO A 129 1.16 25.81 -8.12
N GLN A 130 1.90 26.91 -8.06
CA GLN A 130 2.33 27.50 -6.78
C GLN A 130 1.22 28.34 -6.16
N MET A 131 1.19 28.43 -4.83
CA MET A 131 0.16 29.15 -4.08
C MET A 131 0.03 30.61 -4.46
N GLU A 132 1.14 31.26 -4.77
CA GLU A 132 1.18 32.66 -5.19
C GLU A 132 0.41 32.91 -6.49
N HIS A 133 0.33 31.90 -7.37
CA HIS A 133 -0.37 32.03 -8.65
C HIS A 133 -1.89 31.91 -8.50
N TRP A 134 -2.37 30.93 -7.71
CA TRP A 134 -3.80 30.73 -7.57
C TRP A 134 -4.44 31.60 -6.49
N SER A 135 -3.69 32.04 -5.47
CA SER A 135 -4.17 33.05 -4.51
C SER A 135 -4.32 34.45 -5.13
N ALA A 136 -3.58 34.74 -6.21
CA ALA A 136 -3.70 35.99 -6.95
C ALA A 136 -4.87 36.01 -7.96
N SER A 137 -5.51 34.86 -8.19
CA SER A 137 -6.65 34.76 -9.09
C SER A 137 -7.87 35.53 -8.55
N LYS A 138 -8.72 36.05 -9.45
CA LYS A 138 -9.95 36.75 -9.05
C LYS A 138 -10.94 35.84 -8.30
N SER A 139 -10.85 34.54 -8.54
CA SER A 139 -11.68 33.50 -7.93
C SER A 139 -10.96 32.17 -8.02
N ILE A 140 -10.98 31.40 -6.93
CA ILE A 140 -10.35 30.08 -6.80
C ILE A 140 -10.92 29.02 -7.76
N PHE A 141 -12.02 29.34 -8.44
CA PHE A 141 -12.68 28.48 -9.41
C PHE A 141 -12.30 28.75 -10.87
N GLN A 142 -11.63 29.88 -11.14
CA GLN A 142 -11.23 30.24 -12.50
C GLN A 142 -10.03 29.44 -12.97
N ALA A 143 -9.95 29.22 -14.28
CA ALA A 143 -8.82 28.54 -14.89
C ALA A 143 -7.49 29.26 -14.54
N ASP A 144 -6.47 28.47 -14.27
CA ASP A 144 -5.12 28.98 -14.04
C ASP A 144 -4.50 29.44 -15.37
N GLU A 145 -3.62 30.45 -15.32
CA GLU A 145 -2.87 30.89 -16.50
C GLU A 145 -1.97 29.79 -17.09
N SER A 146 -1.47 28.89 -16.23
CA SER A 146 -0.68 27.73 -16.65
C SER A 146 -1.50 26.68 -17.40
N GLY A 147 -2.82 26.77 -17.35
CA GLY A 147 -3.72 25.74 -17.86
C GLY A 147 -3.67 24.45 -17.03
N LEU A 148 -4.07 23.35 -17.67
CA LEU A 148 -4.21 22.03 -17.08
C LEU A 148 -2.90 21.54 -16.41
N ILE A 149 -3.01 20.94 -15.23
CA ILE A 149 -1.85 20.42 -14.47
C ILE A 149 -1.11 19.35 -15.27
N LYS A 150 0.23 19.35 -15.17
CA LYS A 150 1.10 18.44 -15.92
C LYS A 150 0.80 16.96 -15.68
N GLU A 151 0.38 16.59 -14.47
CA GLU A 151 0.04 15.21 -14.10
C GLU A 151 -1.39 14.80 -14.47
N HIS A 152 -2.16 15.67 -15.13
CA HIS A 152 -3.48 15.28 -15.60
C HIS A 152 -3.36 14.16 -16.65
N PRO A 153 -4.18 13.10 -16.60
CA PRO A 153 -4.16 11.97 -17.53
C PRO A 153 -4.31 12.36 -19.00
N SER A 154 -5.04 13.44 -19.29
CA SER A 154 -5.09 14.00 -20.65
C SER A 154 -3.75 14.54 -21.19
N ILE A 155 -2.74 14.75 -20.34
CA ILE A 155 -1.39 15.19 -20.70
C ILE A 155 -0.41 14.02 -20.66
N VAL A 156 -0.32 13.32 -19.52
CA VAL A 156 0.65 12.22 -19.31
C VAL A 156 0.17 10.88 -19.86
N GLY A 157 -1.09 10.78 -20.25
CA GLY A 157 -1.77 9.52 -20.52
C GLY A 157 -2.21 8.83 -19.22
N THR A 158 -3.18 7.92 -19.33
CA THR A 158 -3.50 6.99 -18.25
C THR A 158 -2.43 5.92 -18.20
N PRO A 159 -1.61 5.87 -17.13
CA PRO A 159 -0.62 4.81 -17.01
C PRO A 159 -1.34 3.46 -16.91
N THR A 160 -0.75 2.43 -17.52
CA THR A 160 -1.21 1.04 -17.36
C THR A 160 -0.11 0.25 -16.67
N PRO A 161 -0.42 -0.56 -15.65
CA PRO A 161 0.59 -1.42 -15.05
C PRO A 161 1.15 -2.38 -16.12
N PRO A 162 2.42 -2.78 -16.03
CA PRO A 162 2.97 -3.78 -16.95
C PRO A 162 2.20 -5.10 -16.85
N ASP A 163 1.92 -5.74 -17.99
CA ASP A 163 1.21 -7.03 -18.01
C ASP A 163 2.00 -8.14 -17.29
N PHE A 164 3.33 -8.07 -17.39
CA PHE A 164 4.22 -9.10 -16.87
C PHE A 164 5.55 -8.49 -16.42
N THR A 165 6.04 -8.91 -15.27
CA THR A 165 7.15 -8.34 -14.52
C THR A 165 8.06 -9.43 -13.95
N THR A 166 9.14 -9.03 -13.26
CA THR A 166 9.96 -9.95 -12.46
C THR A 166 9.14 -10.76 -11.45
N ASN A 167 8.06 -10.20 -10.89
CA ASN A 167 7.17 -10.91 -9.99
C ASN A 167 6.51 -12.11 -10.70
N GLY A 168 5.95 -11.92 -11.89
CA GLY A 168 5.37 -13.00 -12.70
C GLY A 168 6.37 -14.12 -13.00
N ILE A 169 7.63 -13.79 -13.31
CA ILE A 169 8.69 -14.78 -13.51
C ILE A 169 8.92 -15.60 -12.23
N LEU A 170 9.04 -14.94 -11.08
CA LEU A 170 9.31 -15.62 -9.81
C LEU A 170 8.11 -16.44 -9.31
N VAL A 171 6.89 -15.99 -9.59
CA VAL A 171 5.66 -16.77 -9.36
C VAL A 171 5.66 -18.04 -10.20
N ILE A 172 6.00 -17.96 -11.49
CA ILE A 172 6.12 -19.15 -12.35
C ILE A 172 7.23 -20.08 -11.83
N MET A 173 8.40 -19.54 -11.46
CA MET A 173 9.49 -20.35 -10.89
C MET A 173 9.08 -21.04 -9.59
N SER A 174 8.24 -20.41 -8.75
CA SER A 174 7.75 -20.98 -7.50
C SER A 174 6.92 -22.26 -7.70
N SER A 175 6.44 -22.52 -8.93
CA SER A 175 5.72 -23.76 -9.26
C SER A 175 6.51 -25.02 -8.94
N LEU A 176 7.82 -25.07 -9.25
CA LEU A 176 8.61 -26.28 -9.08
C LEU A 176 8.87 -26.62 -7.60
N PRO A 177 9.28 -25.67 -6.73
CA PRO A 177 9.31 -25.92 -5.29
C PRO A 177 7.94 -26.31 -4.73
N LEU A 178 6.84 -25.73 -5.21
CA LEU A 178 5.49 -26.09 -4.75
C LEU A 178 5.09 -27.52 -5.14
N ILE A 179 5.44 -27.95 -6.35
CA ILE A 179 5.32 -29.36 -6.77
C ILE A 179 6.17 -30.25 -5.87
N GLY A 180 7.43 -29.85 -5.63
CA GLY A 180 8.36 -30.60 -4.80
C GLY A 180 7.88 -30.77 -3.35
N ILE A 181 7.22 -29.77 -2.76
CA ILE A 181 6.53 -29.90 -1.47
C ILE A 181 5.52 -31.05 -1.54
N GLY A 182 4.64 -31.06 -2.55
CA GLY A 182 3.65 -32.12 -2.74
C GLY A 182 4.26 -33.51 -2.94
N LEU A 183 5.41 -33.61 -3.60
CA LEU A 183 6.17 -34.85 -3.78
C LEU A 183 6.91 -35.30 -2.50
N THR A 184 7.20 -34.40 -1.56
CA THR A 184 7.91 -34.77 -0.32
C THR A 184 6.96 -35.26 0.77
N VAL A 185 5.69 -34.82 0.74
CA VAL A 185 4.73 -35.15 1.81
C VAL A 185 4.46 -36.66 1.94
N PRO A 186 4.13 -37.43 0.88
CA PRO A 186 3.84 -38.85 1.03
C PRO A 186 4.95 -39.67 1.69
N PRO A 187 6.24 -39.58 1.29
CA PRO A 187 7.29 -40.33 1.95
C PRO A 187 7.52 -39.90 3.41
N MET A 188 7.22 -38.64 3.78
CA MET A 188 7.30 -38.20 5.18
C MET A 188 6.22 -38.79 6.08
N VAL A 189 5.04 -39.09 5.54
CA VAL A 189 3.90 -39.66 6.29
C VAL A 189 3.68 -41.13 5.99
N GLU A 190 4.66 -41.77 5.32
CA GLU A 190 4.61 -43.18 4.91
C GLU A 190 3.38 -43.54 4.05
N ALA A 191 2.88 -42.59 3.26
CA ALA A 191 1.78 -42.79 2.33
C ALA A 191 2.26 -43.27 0.95
N GLU A 192 1.33 -43.83 0.17
CA GLU A 192 1.60 -44.23 -1.22
C GLU A 192 2.06 -43.03 -2.07
N ALA A 193 3.05 -43.24 -2.94
CA ALA A 193 3.58 -42.21 -3.84
C ALA A 193 2.47 -41.52 -4.64
N ARG A 194 1.43 -42.25 -5.06
CA ARG A 194 0.29 -41.71 -5.80
C ARG A 194 -0.46 -40.58 -5.07
N VAL A 195 -0.38 -40.54 -3.73
CA VAL A 195 -0.99 -39.49 -2.91
C VAL A 195 -0.38 -38.12 -3.24
N ALA A 196 0.87 -38.04 -3.70
CA ALA A 196 1.48 -36.78 -4.14
C ALA A 196 0.65 -36.08 -5.22
N PHE A 197 0.09 -36.86 -6.16
CA PHE A 197 -0.71 -36.34 -7.28
C PHE A 197 -2.11 -35.87 -6.86
N ILE A 198 -2.53 -36.14 -5.62
CA ILE A 198 -3.71 -35.52 -5.01
C ILE A 198 -3.32 -34.25 -4.27
N ILE A 199 -2.16 -34.26 -3.59
CA ILE A 199 -1.66 -33.12 -2.80
C ILE A 199 -1.28 -31.93 -3.69
N ILE A 200 -0.59 -32.17 -4.81
CA ILE A 200 -0.09 -31.11 -5.70
C ILE A 200 -1.24 -30.19 -6.18
N PRO A 201 -2.35 -30.69 -6.75
CA PRO A 201 -3.47 -29.84 -7.17
C PRO A 201 -4.07 -29.02 -6.01
N ILE A 202 -4.16 -29.61 -4.81
CA ILE A 202 -4.68 -28.92 -3.60
C ILE A 202 -3.78 -27.75 -3.23
N LEU A 203 -2.45 -27.94 -3.25
CA LEU A 203 -1.49 -26.87 -2.96
C LEU A 203 -1.61 -25.71 -3.97
N PHE A 204 -1.75 -26.03 -5.26
CA PHE A 204 -1.92 -25.00 -6.29
C PHE A 204 -3.28 -24.30 -6.21
N LEU A 205 -4.34 -25.00 -5.82
CA LEU A 205 -5.64 -24.39 -5.56
C LEU A 205 -5.55 -23.41 -4.39
N ILE A 206 -4.94 -23.80 -3.28
CA ILE A 206 -4.70 -22.92 -2.12
C ILE A 206 -3.89 -21.69 -2.56
N PHE A 207 -2.81 -21.89 -3.32
CA PHE A 207 -1.99 -20.79 -3.83
C PHE A 207 -2.77 -19.83 -4.74
N ALA A 208 -3.60 -20.35 -5.66
CA ALA A 208 -4.42 -19.54 -6.55
C ALA A 208 -5.49 -18.74 -5.79
N VAL A 209 -6.13 -19.36 -4.80
CA VAL A 209 -7.12 -18.69 -3.93
C VAL A 209 -6.46 -17.57 -3.12
N ILE A 210 -5.32 -17.84 -2.46
CA ILE A 210 -4.59 -16.81 -1.69
C ILE A 210 -4.15 -15.68 -2.61
N SER A 211 -3.56 -16.00 -3.77
CA SER A 211 -3.09 -15.00 -4.73
C SER A 211 -4.22 -14.11 -5.24
N HIS A 212 -5.41 -14.67 -5.50
CA HIS A 212 -6.58 -13.91 -5.90
C HIS A 212 -7.01 -12.88 -4.85
N PHE A 213 -7.09 -13.27 -3.58
CA PHE A 213 -7.48 -12.35 -2.51
C PHE A 213 -6.43 -11.28 -2.22
N VAL A 214 -5.15 -11.62 -2.29
CA VAL A 214 -4.06 -10.64 -2.15
C VAL A 214 -4.08 -9.65 -3.32
N GLY A 215 -4.23 -10.12 -4.56
CA GLY A 215 -4.26 -9.29 -5.76
C GLY A 215 -5.51 -8.40 -5.88
N ALA A 216 -6.68 -8.86 -5.44
CA ALA A 216 -7.93 -8.10 -5.51
C ALA A 216 -7.85 -6.75 -4.78
N SER A 217 -7.05 -6.66 -3.72
CA SER A 217 -6.91 -5.44 -2.92
C SER A 217 -6.12 -4.32 -3.63
N GLY A 218 -5.30 -4.65 -4.64
CA GLY A 218 -4.46 -3.70 -5.37
C GLY A 218 -5.05 -3.15 -6.67
N ARG A 219 -6.22 -3.65 -7.11
CA ARG A 219 -6.80 -3.39 -8.45
C ARG A 219 -7.68 -2.13 -8.56
N VAL A 220 -7.93 -1.44 -7.45
CA VAL A 220 -9.04 -0.47 -7.30
C VAL A 220 -8.72 0.95 -7.83
N ALA A 221 -7.58 1.19 -8.45
CA ALA A 221 -7.11 2.56 -8.68
C ALA A 221 -7.49 3.20 -10.03
N ILE A 222 -7.86 2.43 -11.07
CA ILE A 222 -8.15 3.00 -12.40
C ILE A 222 -9.31 2.22 -13.01
N GLU A 223 -10.54 2.69 -12.76
CA GLU A 223 -11.75 2.07 -13.32
C GLU A 223 -12.47 3.01 -14.28
N HIS A 224 -12.24 4.33 -14.20
CA HIS A 224 -12.92 5.33 -15.01
C HIS A 224 -11.91 6.23 -15.74
N VAL A 225 -12.38 6.91 -16.78
CA VAL A 225 -11.55 7.90 -17.50
C VAL A 225 -11.61 9.19 -16.70
N THR A 226 -10.48 9.62 -16.16
CA THR A 226 -10.38 10.90 -15.45
C THR A 226 -10.82 12.08 -16.33
N GLU A 227 -11.80 12.83 -15.85
CA GLU A 227 -12.36 13.99 -16.52
C GLU A 227 -11.63 15.28 -16.12
N LYS A 228 -11.69 16.30 -17.00
CA LYS A 228 -11.27 17.65 -16.65
C LYS A 228 -12.35 18.33 -15.82
N VAL A 229 -11.96 19.04 -14.78
CA VAL A 229 -12.87 19.72 -13.85
C VAL A 229 -13.80 20.70 -14.60
N ARG A 230 -13.28 21.46 -15.57
CA ARG A 230 -14.08 22.42 -16.33
C ARG A 230 -15.25 21.80 -17.12
N SER A 231 -15.12 20.54 -17.53
CA SER A 231 -16.07 19.83 -18.37
C SER A 231 -16.69 18.62 -17.67
N VAL A 232 -16.60 18.56 -16.34
CA VAL A 232 -17.14 17.45 -15.55
C VAL A 232 -18.64 17.30 -15.77
N ALA A 233 -19.09 16.06 -15.98
CA ALA A 233 -20.50 15.75 -16.12
C ALA A 233 -21.17 15.60 -14.75
N VAL A 234 -22.49 15.83 -14.70
CA VAL A 234 -23.29 15.49 -13.51
C VAL A 234 -23.45 13.97 -13.46
N GLY A 235 -23.17 13.37 -12.30
CA GLY A 235 -23.18 11.92 -12.10
C GLY A 235 -21.84 11.41 -11.56
N ASP A 236 -21.62 10.11 -11.74
CA ASP A 236 -20.39 9.43 -11.33
C ASP A 236 -19.20 9.93 -12.15
N THR A 237 -18.17 10.44 -11.47
CA THR A 237 -16.98 10.99 -12.12
C THR A 237 -15.70 10.73 -11.32
N GLU A 238 -14.59 10.70 -12.04
CA GLU A 238 -13.22 10.58 -11.53
C GLU A 238 -12.47 11.86 -11.89
N LEU A 239 -11.94 12.55 -10.88
CA LEU A 239 -11.24 13.82 -11.03
C LEU A 239 -9.87 13.77 -10.35
N VAL A 240 -8.92 14.49 -10.95
CA VAL A 240 -7.59 14.70 -10.37
C VAL A 240 -7.25 16.18 -10.38
N GLY A 241 -6.65 16.66 -9.30
CA GLY A 241 -6.32 18.07 -9.18
C GLY A 241 -5.43 18.36 -7.98
N GLN A 242 -5.16 19.64 -7.78
CA GLN A 242 -4.55 20.19 -6.60
C GLN A 242 -5.63 20.54 -5.57
N ALA A 243 -5.43 20.16 -4.32
CA ALA A 243 -6.32 20.55 -3.23
C ALA A 243 -6.05 21.99 -2.81
N ARG A 244 -7.05 22.88 -2.93
CA ARG A 244 -6.98 24.31 -2.60
C ARG A 244 -7.94 24.66 -1.48
N ASN A 245 -7.62 25.69 -0.71
CA ASN A 245 -8.42 26.05 0.46
C ASN A 245 -9.80 26.59 0.06
N LEU A 246 -10.82 26.16 0.80
CA LEU A 246 -12.14 26.77 0.78
C LEU A 246 -12.45 27.24 2.20
N GLY A 247 -12.18 28.52 2.47
CA GLY A 247 -12.31 29.09 3.81
C GLY A 247 -11.10 28.84 4.72
N GLN A 248 -11.36 28.83 6.03
CA GLN A 248 -10.33 28.72 7.06
C GLN A 248 -9.95 27.27 7.35
N ILE A 249 -8.66 26.96 7.34
CA ILE A 249 -8.13 25.64 7.71
C ILE A 249 -7.80 25.64 9.21
N PRO A 250 -8.36 24.73 10.01
CA PRO A 250 -8.03 24.63 11.43
C PRO A 250 -6.62 24.03 11.64
N ILE A 251 -5.95 24.47 12.69
CA ILE A 251 -4.73 23.80 13.17
C ILE A 251 -5.13 22.48 13.81
N VAL A 252 -4.55 21.39 13.33
CA VAL A 252 -4.77 20.05 13.88
C VAL A 252 -3.92 19.91 15.13
N VAL A 253 -4.55 19.60 16.26
CA VAL A 253 -3.87 19.32 17.54
C VAL A 253 -4.11 17.85 17.88
N VAL A 254 -3.04 17.06 17.86
CA VAL A 254 -3.10 15.61 18.08
C VAL A 254 -3.18 15.33 19.58
N ASP A 255 -4.13 14.48 19.99
CA ASP A 255 -4.30 14.04 21.39
C ASP A 255 -4.42 15.21 22.40
N ASN A 256 -5.04 16.32 21.96
CA ASN A 256 -5.16 17.57 22.73
C ASN A 256 -3.82 18.12 23.28
N ASP A 257 -2.71 17.80 22.62
CA ASP A 257 -1.38 18.26 22.99
C ASP A 257 -0.86 19.27 21.96
N PRO A 258 -0.81 20.57 22.26
CA PRO A 258 -0.32 21.60 21.35
C PRO A 258 1.14 21.40 20.89
N SER A 259 1.94 20.57 21.57
CA SER A 259 3.27 20.20 21.08
C SER A 259 3.25 19.23 19.90
N LYS A 260 2.08 18.67 19.58
CA LYS A 260 1.82 17.75 18.46
C LYS A 260 0.77 18.38 17.56
N SER A 261 1.15 19.48 16.90
CA SER A 261 0.27 20.17 15.97
C SER A 261 0.76 20.10 14.53
N ALA A 262 -0.16 20.26 13.60
CA ALA A 262 0.11 20.45 12.18
C ALA A 262 -0.87 21.48 11.60
N GLU A 263 -0.36 22.30 10.68
CA GLU A 263 -1.11 23.34 10.00
C GLU A 263 -1.43 22.91 8.56
N ASP A 264 -2.32 23.63 7.89
CA ASP A 264 -2.65 23.49 6.47
C ASP A 264 -3.13 22.09 6.02
N LEU A 265 -3.75 21.33 6.92
CA LEU A 265 -4.36 20.04 6.60
C LEU A 265 -5.85 20.17 6.27
N LEU A 266 -6.20 19.95 5.01
CA LEU A 266 -7.59 19.94 4.52
C LEU A 266 -8.34 18.68 4.94
N LEU A 267 -7.63 17.55 4.99
CA LEU A 267 -8.08 16.30 5.57
C LEU A 267 -7.00 15.78 6.51
N TRP A 268 -7.39 15.17 7.60
CA TRP A 268 -6.44 14.56 8.53
C TRP A 268 -7.07 13.40 9.29
N GLU A 269 -6.21 12.49 9.72
CA GLU A 269 -6.52 11.48 10.72
C GLU A 269 -5.28 11.28 11.58
N TRP A 270 -5.46 11.06 12.87
CA TRP A 270 -4.37 10.65 13.74
C TRP A 270 -4.74 9.43 14.56
N LEU A 271 -3.72 8.63 14.85
CA LEU A 271 -3.82 7.43 15.67
C LEU A 271 -2.80 7.52 16.80
N TYR A 272 -3.26 7.26 18.01
CA TYR A 272 -2.43 7.04 19.18
C TYR A 272 -2.40 5.55 19.51
N ASP A 273 -1.21 4.95 19.41
CA ASP A 273 -0.96 3.56 19.75
C ASP A 273 0.03 3.45 20.92
N VAL A 274 -0.07 2.35 21.65
CA VAL A 274 0.94 1.93 22.62
C VAL A 274 1.50 0.57 22.25
N GLU A 275 2.80 0.40 22.45
CA GLU A 275 3.45 -0.90 22.35
C GLU A 275 3.30 -1.63 23.68
N ILE A 276 2.69 -2.81 23.65
CA ILE A 276 2.47 -3.66 24.82
C ILE A 276 3.38 -4.87 24.72
N GLU A 277 4.12 -5.13 25.79
CA GLU A 277 4.88 -6.36 26.00
C GLU A 277 4.10 -7.27 26.96
N GLU A 278 3.76 -8.47 26.50
CA GLU A 278 3.07 -9.48 27.30
C GLU A 278 3.92 -10.74 27.39
N GLU A 279 4.01 -11.27 28.60
CA GLU A 279 4.52 -12.61 28.82
C GLU A 279 3.37 -13.62 28.78
N TYR A 280 3.58 -14.71 28.06
CA TYR A 280 2.66 -15.84 28.04
C TYR A 280 3.45 -17.14 28.18
N ARG A 281 2.76 -18.21 28.59
CA ARG A 281 3.34 -19.56 28.58
C ARG A 281 2.92 -20.25 27.30
N ASP A 282 3.90 -20.81 26.59
CA ASP A 282 3.62 -21.68 25.44
C ASP A 282 2.97 -23.00 25.89
N SER A 283 2.52 -23.81 24.94
CA SER A 283 1.93 -25.13 25.21
C SER A 283 2.89 -26.11 25.88
N LYS A 284 4.20 -25.80 25.93
CA LYS A 284 5.26 -26.57 26.59
C LYS A 284 5.62 -25.99 27.97
N GLY A 285 4.92 -24.95 28.43
CA GLY A 285 5.12 -24.31 29.72
C GLY A 285 6.25 -23.29 29.79
N ASN A 286 6.96 -23.01 28.68
CA ASN A 286 8.04 -22.02 28.63
C ASN A 286 7.47 -20.59 28.59
N ARG A 287 8.17 -19.66 29.24
CA ARG A 287 7.83 -18.23 29.17
C ARG A 287 8.28 -17.67 27.82
N GLN A 288 7.36 -17.05 27.12
CA GLN A 288 7.60 -16.35 25.87
C GLN A 288 7.12 -14.90 26.00
N THR A 289 7.77 -14.01 25.26
CA THR A 289 7.42 -12.58 25.24
C THR A 289 6.90 -12.23 23.85
N ARG A 290 5.70 -11.64 23.80
CA ARG A 290 5.16 -11.05 22.58
C ARG A 290 5.09 -9.53 22.71
N ARG A 291 5.40 -8.83 21.63
CA ARG A 291 5.22 -7.39 21.51
C ARG A 291 4.24 -7.10 20.39
N TYR A 292 3.28 -6.22 20.66
CA TYR A 292 2.32 -5.78 19.67
C TYR A 292 1.88 -4.36 19.96
N TRP A 293 1.47 -3.66 18.90
CA TRP A 293 0.89 -2.32 19.00
C TRP A 293 -0.62 -2.43 19.22
N ARG A 294 -1.15 -1.58 20.09
CA ARG A 294 -2.58 -1.45 20.33
C ARG A 294 -2.99 0.00 20.20
N THR A 295 -4.00 0.27 19.38
CA THR A 295 -4.60 1.60 19.27
C THR A 295 -5.39 1.92 20.53
N ILE A 296 -5.14 3.11 21.06
CA ILE A 296 -5.75 3.64 22.29
C ILE A 296 -6.76 4.72 21.96
N ASP A 297 -6.39 5.63 21.07
CA ASP A 297 -7.25 6.72 20.65
C ASP A 297 -7.00 7.09 19.20
N SER A 298 -7.98 7.74 18.59
CA SER A 298 -7.96 8.16 17.20
C SER A 298 -8.96 9.27 16.98
N ASP A 299 -8.61 10.21 16.11
CA ASP A 299 -9.56 11.19 15.64
C ASP A 299 -9.30 11.50 14.16
N ALA A 300 -10.31 12.00 13.47
CA ALA A 300 -10.22 12.37 12.08
C ALA A 300 -11.10 13.58 11.79
N GLY A 301 -10.62 14.43 10.90
CA GLY A 301 -11.32 15.65 10.53
C GLY A 301 -11.05 16.07 9.10
N GLY A 302 -11.84 17.01 8.64
CA GLY A 302 -11.71 17.55 7.30
C GLY A 302 -12.50 18.83 7.15
N SER A 303 -11.97 19.72 6.33
CA SER A 303 -12.68 20.90 5.83
C SER A 303 -13.09 20.65 4.39
N GLN A 304 -14.11 21.34 3.91
CA GLN A 304 -14.38 21.40 2.48
C GLN A 304 -13.19 22.07 1.78
N PHE A 305 -12.95 21.70 0.53
CA PHE A 305 -11.85 22.26 -0.25
C PHE A 305 -12.24 22.33 -1.72
N VAL A 306 -11.45 23.07 -2.51
CA VAL A 306 -11.60 23.12 -3.96
C VAL A 306 -10.58 22.18 -4.59
N LEU A 307 -11.05 21.20 -5.38
CA LEU A 307 -10.19 20.43 -6.26
C LEU A 307 -10.00 21.23 -7.56
N HIS A 308 -8.76 21.51 -7.93
CA HIS A 308 -8.44 22.33 -9.10
C HIS A 308 -7.45 21.62 -10.03
N ASP A 309 -7.86 21.37 -11.27
CA ASP A 309 -7.00 20.71 -12.28
C ASP A 309 -6.26 21.71 -13.18
N GLY A 310 -6.44 23.02 -12.97
CA GLY A 310 -5.90 24.10 -13.79
C GLY A 310 -6.89 24.65 -14.83
N THR A 311 -7.93 23.90 -15.17
CA THR A 311 -9.01 24.35 -16.07
C THR A 311 -10.19 24.98 -15.33
N GLY A 312 -10.35 24.63 -14.06
CA GLY A 312 -11.30 25.23 -13.13
C GLY A 312 -11.31 24.50 -11.79
N GLY A 313 -12.09 25.03 -10.85
CA GLY A 313 -12.28 24.45 -9.53
C GLY A 313 -13.66 23.81 -9.35
N ILE A 314 -13.72 22.75 -8.55
CA ILE A 314 -14.96 22.14 -8.05
C ILE A 314 -14.87 21.97 -6.53
N VAL A 315 -15.98 22.20 -5.82
CA VAL A 315 -16.02 22.02 -4.36
C VAL A 315 -16.13 20.54 -4.02
N VAL A 316 -15.38 20.11 -3.01
CA VAL A 316 -15.41 18.76 -2.46
C VAL A 316 -15.99 18.78 -1.06
N GLU A 317 -17.10 18.09 -0.87
CA GLU A 317 -17.75 17.95 0.43
C GLU A 317 -17.15 16.77 1.20
N THR A 318 -16.04 17.00 1.89
CA THR A 318 -15.24 15.93 2.52
C THR A 318 -15.97 15.11 3.57
N SER A 319 -16.98 15.70 4.22
CA SER A 319 -17.83 15.05 5.21
C SER A 319 -18.69 13.94 4.61
N SER A 320 -19.04 14.04 3.33
CA SER A 320 -19.85 13.04 2.62
C SER A 320 -19.09 11.76 2.26
N PHE A 321 -17.76 11.77 2.31
CA PHE A 321 -16.92 10.63 1.94
C PHE A 321 -16.64 9.71 3.12
N SER A 322 -17.09 8.46 3.02
CA SER A 322 -16.78 7.41 3.99
C SER A 322 -15.36 6.85 3.85
N ARG A 323 -14.77 6.92 2.64
CA ARG A 323 -13.44 6.36 2.34
C ARG A 323 -12.45 7.47 1.99
N LYS A 324 -11.34 7.51 2.72
CA LYS A 324 -10.24 8.46 2.53
C LYS A 324 -8.93 7.68 2.60
N SER A 325 -7.99 7.98 1.72
CA SER A 325 -6.68 7.31 1.64
C SER A 325 -5.58 8.35 1.55
N LEU A 326 -4.96 8.66 2.68
CA LEU A 326 -3.97 9.73 2.82
C LEU A 326 -2.52 9.24 2.67
N GLY A 327 -2.33 7.93 2.50
CA GLY A 327 -1.01 7.31 2.29
C GLY A 327 -0.30 6.96 3.59
N GLN A 328 0.98 7.30 3.67
CA GLN A 328 1.82 7.08 4.86
C GLN A 328 1.67 8.23 5.87
N PRO A 329 1.98 8.00 7.17
CA PRO A 329 1.95 9.07 8.16
C PRO A 329 2.95 10.18 7.80
N MET A 330 2.50 11.44 7.80
CA MET A 330 3.33 12.61 7.55
C MET A 330 4.22 12.95 8.74
N ILE A 331 3.71 12.74 9.97
CA ILE A 331 4.46 12.97 11.21
C ILE A 331 4.17 11.83 12.17
N THR A 332 5.22 11.32 12.81
CA THR A 332 5.11 10.32 13.88
C THR A 332 5.84 10.82 15.12
N TRP A 333 5.11 11.07 16.20
CA TRP A 333 5.70 11.33 17.50
C TRP A 333 5.80 10.02 18.26
N SER A 334 6.87 9.84 19.03
CA SER A 334 6.97 8.68 19.93
C SER A 334 7.77 8.99 21.18
N CYS A 335 7.47 8.29 22.27
CA CYS A 335 8.25 8.37 23.50
C CYS A 335 8.16 7.07 24.29
N SER A 336 9.13 6.84 25.18
CA SER A 336 9.09 5.67 26.06
C SER A 336 8.02 5.84 27.15
N HIS A 337 7.42 4.73 27.58
CA HIS A 337 6.40 4.71 28.63
C HIS A 337 6.92 5.27 29.95
N ALA A 338 8.17 4.92 30.31
CA ALA A 338 8.82 5.41 31.53
C ALA A 338 8.88 6.94 31.56
N SER A 339 9.20 7.56 30.43
CA SER A 339 9.24 9.01 30.29
C SER A 339 7.86 9.66 30.25
N TYR A 340 6.88 9.00 29.64
CA TYR A 340 5.50 9.47 29.60
C TYR A 340 4.85 9.45 31.00
N SER A 341 5.13 8.42 31.82
CA SER A 341 4.60 8.27 33.18
C SER A 341 5.01 9.39 34.16
N GLN A 342 6.01 10.21 33.80
CA GLN A 342 6.43 11.39 34.56
C GLN A 342 5.50 12.60 34.34
N LEU A 343 4.60 12.55 33.34
CA LEU A 343 3.57 13.56 33.07
C LEU A 343 2.38 13.39 34.01
N LYS A 344 2.57 13.79 35.28
CA LYS A 344 1.51 13.83 36.30
C LYS A 344 0.35 14.80 35.99
N SER A 345 0.49 15.68 34.99
CA SER A 345 -0.39 16.83 34.78
C SER A 345 -1.36 16.73 33.60
N LEU A 346 -1.29 15.69 32.77
CA LEU A 346 -2.33 15.42 31.77
C LEU A 346 -3.35 14.47 32.41
N ASN A 347 -4.65 14.78 32.28
CA ASN A 347 -5.79 14.03 32.84
C ASN A 347 -5.98 12.60 32.26
N LEU A 348 -4.89 11.93 31.89
CA LEU A 348 -4.84 10.59 31.29
C LEU A 348 -4.45 9.48 32.29
N TRP A 349 -4.43 9.79 33.59
CA TRP A 349 -4.12 8.84 34.68
C TRP A 349 -5.08 7.64 34.78
N LYS A 350 -6.16 7.58 33.99
CA LYS A 350 -7.06 6.42 33.93
C LYS A 350 -6.61 5.28 32.99
N ALA A 351 -5.59 5.47 32.15
CA ALA A 351 -5.18 4.47 31.15
C ALA A 351 -3.88 3.68 31.45
N VAL A 352 -3.11 4.08 32.47
CA VAL A 352 -1.65 3.78 32.51
C VAL A 352 -1.22 2.73 33.56
N ARG A 353 -2.10 1.84 34.01
CA ARG A 353 -1.61 0.58 34.62
C ARG A 353 -2.35 -0.59 34.03
N THR A 354 -1.63 -1.37 33.21
CA THR A 354 -2.02 -2.69 32.71
C THR A 354 -3.29 -2.67 31.84
N TYR A 355 -3.13 -2.50 30.52
CA TYR A 355 -4.15 -2.94 29.57
C TYR A 355 -4.06 -4.46 29.45
N GLY A 356 -4.78 -5.17 30.33
CA GLY A 356 -4.68 -6.63 30.46
C GLY A 356 -3.46 -7.06 31.27
N SER A 357 -2.79 -8.16 30.88
CA SER A 357 -1.60 -8.70 31.56
C SER A 357 -0.27 -8.09 31.08
N GLY A 358 -0.31 -7.11 30.17
CA GLY A 358 0.86 -6.56 29.50
C GLY A 358 1.42 -5.28 30.12
N THR A 359 2.73 -5.07 29.93
CA THR A 359 3.44 -3.84 30.30
C THR A 359 3.58 -2.93 29.07
N VAL A 360 3.16 -1.68 29.17
CA VAL A 360 3.35 -0.69 28.11
C VAL A 360 4.81 -0.26 28.05
N LYS A 361 5.40 -0.25 26.85
CA LYS A 361 6.82 0.09 26.61
C LYS A 361 7.00 1.43 25.93
N GLN A 362 6.17 1.74 24.94
CA GLN A 362 6.31 2.91 24.09
C GLN A 362 4.94 3.48 23.73
N HIS A 363 4.89 4.80 23.58
CA HIS A 363 3.76 5.54 23.03
C HIS A 363 4.13 6.05 21.64
N ARG A 364 3.17 6.03 20.73
CA ARG A 364 3.34 6.54 19.37
C ARG A 364 2.07 7.21 18.88
N TRP A 365 2.20 8.43 18.38
CA TRP A 365 1.15 9.18 17.69
C TRP A 365 1.54 9.29 16.23
N ARG A 366 0.62 8.98 15.32
CA ARG A 366 0.82 9.04 13.87
C ARG A 366 -0.23 9.97 13.29
N LEU A 367 0.18 10.91 12.45
CA LEU A 367 -0.70 11.85 11.76
C LEU A 367 -0.57 11.64 10.25
N TRP A 368 -1.71 11.48 9.60
CA TRP A 368 -1.85 11.51 8.15
C TRP A 368 -2.62 12.75 7.75
N GLY A 369 -2.39 13.24 6.54
CA GLY A 369 -3.06 14.45 6.07
C GLY A 369 -3.03 14.61 4.56
N LEU A 370 -4.04 15.32 4.05
CA LEU A 370 -4.02 15.97 2.75
C LEU A 370 -3.71 17.45 3.00
N GLY A 371 -2.49 17.88 2.67
CA GLY A 371 -2.06 19.26 2.83
C GLY A 371 -2.63 20.17 1.76
N LEU A 372 -2.65 21.46 2.04
CA LEU A 372 -2.89 22.48 1.03
C LEU A 372 -1.86 22.35 -0.11
N GLY A 373 -2.34 22.32 -1.34
CA GLY A 373 -1.49 22.18 -2.53
C GLY A 373 -1.08 20.75 -2.87
N ASP A 374 -1.42 19.74 -2.05
CA ASP A 374 -1.13 18.34 -2.35
C ASP A 374 -1.95 17.85 -3.58
N PRO A 375 -1.43 16.87 -4.32
CA PRO A 375 -2.19 16.20 -5.35
C PRO A 375 -3.32 15.39 -4.72
N CYS A 376 -4.50 15.45 -5.33
CA CYS A 376 -5.67 14.74 -4.88
C CYS A 376 -6.42 14.15 -6.07
N MET A 377 -6.84 12.91 -5.90
CA MET A 377 -7.71 12.18 -6.81
C MET A 377 -9.00 11.86 -6.07
N ILE A 378 -10.14 11.93 -6.77
CA ILE A 378 -11.47 11.78 -6.17
C ILE A 378 -12.39 11.02 -7.11
N HIS A 379 -13.10 10.05 -6.55
CA HIS A 379 -14.19 9.31 -7.17
C HIS A 379 -15.44 9.60 -6.38
N GLY A 380 -16.53 9.94 -7.04
CA GLY A 380 -17.81 10.23 -6.39
C GLY A 380 -18.81 10.81 -7.36
N ALA A 381 -19.86 11.42 -6.83
CA ALA A 381 -20.95 11.97 -7.62
C ALA A 381 -20.83 13.50 -7.69
N ALA A 382 -20.68 14.03 -8.90
CA ALA A 382 -20.83 15.46 -9.16
C ALA A 382 -22.31 15.82 -9.25
N LYS A 383 -22.77 16.76 -8.42
CA LYS A 383 -24.16 17.23 -8.39
C LYS A 383 -24.24 18.74 -8.46
N THR A 384 -25.33 19.25 -9.01
CA THR A 384 -25.61 20.69 -8.97
C THR A 384 -25.80 21.17 -7.55
N MET A 385 -25.10 22.23 -7.18
CA MET A 385 -25.24 22.87 -5.87
C MET A 385 -26.57 23.63 -5.75
N PRO A 386 -27.21 23.61 -4.58
CA PRO A 386 -28.27 24.55 -4.24
C PRO A 386 -27.76 26.00 -4.23
N ASN A 387 -28.62 26.96 -4.58
CA ASN A 387 -28.26 28.38 -4.65
C ASN A 387 -27.70 28.93 -3.32
N GLU A 388 -28.23 28.50 -2.18
CA GLU A 388 -27.72 28.88 -0.85
C GLU A 388 -26.24 28.48 -0.68
N GLN A 389 -25.87 27.29 -1.17
CA GLN A 389 -24.50 26.78 -1.08
C GLN A 389 -23.56 27.56 -2.03
N ILE A 390 -24.07 27.93 -3.21
CA ILE A 390 -23.35 28.78 -4.18
C ILE A 390 -23.04 30.15 -3.56
N GLU A 391 -24.02 30.77 -2.88
CA GLU A 391 -23.84 32.03 -2.18
C GLU A 391 -22.85 31.91 -1.01
N ASN A 392 -22.96 30.85 -0.21
CA ASN A 392 -22.07 30.60 0.93
C ASN A 392 -20.61 30.43 0.52
N TYR A 393 -20.35 29.80 -0.63
CA TYR A 393 -18.99 29.63 -1.17
C TYR A 393 -18.50 30.84 -1.97
N GLY A 394 -19.31 31.89 -2.11
CA GLY A 394 -18.95 33.11 -2.83
C GLY A 394 -18.78 32.90 -4.33
N ILE A 395 -19.45 31.90 -4.91
CA ILE A 395 -19.34 31.58 -6.34
C ILE A 395 -20.07 32.65 -7.17
N SER A 396 -19.35 33.27 -8.10
CA SER A 396 -19.86 34.36 -8.93
C SER A 396 -20.45 33.85 -10.24
N ASN A 397 -21.31 34.68 -10.87
CA ASN A 397 -21.80 34.41 -12.23
C ASN A 397 -20.69 34.38 -13.28
N THR A 398 -19.56 35.03 -13.01
CA THR A 398 -18.36 35.01 -13.87
C THR A 398 -17.55 33.72 -13.76
N ASP A 399 -17.82 32.90 -12.75
CA ASP A 399 -17.08 31.66 -12.54
C ASP A 399 -17.56 30.54 -13.48
N PRO A 400 -16.66 29.61 -13.86
CA PRO A 400 -17.00 28.54 -14.79
C PRO A 400 -18.19 27.70 -14.32
N PRO A 401 -18.98 27.08 -15.21
CA PRO A 401 -20.11 26.25 -14.83
C PRO A 401 -19.79 25.15 -13.79
N CYS A 402 -18.59 24.56 -13.85
CA CYS A 402 -18.13 23.54 -12.91
C CYS A 402 -18.08 24.01 -11.44
N SER A 403 -17.92 25.32 -11.19
CA SER A 403 -17.94 25.89 -9.85
C SER A 403 -19.29 25.72 -9.14
N ARG A 404 -20.37 25.53 -9.91
CA ARG A 404 -21.74 25.32 -9.40
C ARG A 404 -22.04 23.84 -9.16
N LEU A 405 -21.04 22.98 -9.27
CA LEU A 405 -21.13 21.56 -8.98
C LEU A 405 -20.36 21.24 -7.70
N VAL A 406 -20.90 20.34 -6.90
CA VAL A 406 -20.25 19.81 -5.70
C VAL A 406 -19.98 18.32 -5.90
N MET A 407 -18.79 17.91 -5.45
CA MET A 407 -18.37 16.53 -5.45
C MET A 407 -18.75 15.87 -4.12
N LEU A 408 -19.56 14.81 -4.19
CA LEU A 408 -20.11 14.09 -3.04
C LEU A 408 -19.60 12.64 -2.99
N GLY A 409 -19.45 12.14 -1.77
CA GLY A 409 -18.97 10.79 -1.45
C GLY A 409 -20.03 9.70 -1.56
N GLU A 410 -20.88 9.75 -2.58
CA GLU A 410 -21.96 8.78 -2.77
C GLU A 410 -21.52 7.58 -3.61
N ASP A 411 -21.81 6.37 -3.12
CA ASP A 411 -21.55 5.13 -3.85
C ASP A 411 -22.58 4.88 -4.94
N SER A 412 -22.12 4.36 -6.06
CA SER A 412 -22.95 3.80 -7.11
C SER A 412 -22.69 2.30 -7.29
N GLU A 413 -23.42 1.69 -8.24
CA GLU A 413 -23.18 0.32 -8.67
C GLU A 413 -21.83 0.17 -9.39
N THR A 414 -21.41 1.22 -10.10
CA THR A 414 -20.22 1.23 -10.96
C THR A 414 -18.99 1.78 -10.27
N MET A 415 -19.13 2.58 -9.21
CA MET A 415 -18.02 3.27 -8.58
C MET A 415 -18.19 3.41 -7.06
N LYS A 416 -17.11 3.16 -6.33
CA LYS A 416 -17.04 3.42 -4.88
C LYS A 416 -16.39 4.76 -4.62
N ALA A 417 -17.14 5.67 -3.98
CA ALA A 417 -16.67 7.02 -3.74
C ALA A 417 -15.55 7.03 -2.71
N LYS A 418 -14.47 7.74 -3.02
CA LYS A 418 -13.27 7.79 -2.19
C LYS A 418 -12.42 9.01 -2.56
N ILE A 419 -11.65 9.49 -1.59
CA ILE A 419 -10.62 10.52 -1.77
C ILE A 419 -9.25 9.86 -1.58
N TRP A 420 -8.32 10.14 -2.49
CA TRP A 420 -6.93 9.73 -2.39
C TRP A 420 -6.01 10.93 -2.45
N ARG A 421 -4.98 10.91 -1.62
CA ARG A 421 -3.80 11.75 -1.82
C ARG A 421 -2.97 11.14 -2.95
N GLY A 422 -2.49 11.96 -3.87
CA GLY A 422 -1.78 11.53 -5.07
C GLY A 422 -2.54 11.83 -6.37
N SER A 423 -1.81 11.74 -7.48
CA SER A 423 -2.34 11.78 -8.85
C SER A 423 -2.55 10.36 -9.36
N GLU A 424 -3.18 10.19 -10.53
CA GLU A 424 -3.29 8.88 -11.18
C GLU A 424 -1.90 8.24 -11.39
N LEU A 425 -0.89 9.06 -11.72
CA LEU A 425 0.49 8.62 -11.91
C LEU A 425 1.14 8.09 -10.62
N THR A 426 0.88 8.70 -9.47
CA THR A 426 1.47 8.23 -8.19
C THR A 426 0.64 7.11 -7.56
N ASN A 427 -0.69 7.11 -7.74
CA ASN A 427 -1.57 6.07 -7.23
C ASN A 427 -1.48 4.73 -7.99
N ILE A 428 -1.06 4.73 -9.27
CA ILE A 428 -0.79 3.49 -10.00
C ILE A 428 0.55 2.86 -9.66
N THR A 429 1.49 3.65 -9.14
CA THR A 429 2.86 3.19 -8.85
C THR A 429 2.92 1.91 -7.99
N PRO A 430 2.08 1.75 -6.95
CA PRO A 430 1.99 0.51 -6.18
C PRO A 430 1.10 -0.58 -6.80
N ALA A 431 0.40 -0.32 -7.92
CA ALA A 431 -0.51 -1.29 -8.51
C ALA A 431 0.27 -2.47 -9.12
N GLU A 432 -0.13 -3.69 -8.75
CA GLU A 432 0.42 -4.93 -9.29
C GLU A 432 -0.35 -5.38 -10.54
N SER A 433 0.30 -6.18 -11.39
CA SER A 433 -0.35 -6.77 -12.56
C SER A 433 -1.47 -7.73 -12.14
N SER A 434 -2.69 -7.48 -12.60
CA SER A 434 -3.81 -8.42 -12.41
C SER A 434 -3.57 -9.76 -13.10
N PHE A 435 -2.82 -9.76 -14.21
CA PHE A 435 -2.46 -10.97 -14.93
C PHE A 435 -1.56 -11.86 -14.06
N GLU A 436 -0.61 -11.28 -13.31
CA GLU A 436 0.30 -12.04 -12.46
C GLU A 436 -0.35 -12.55 -11.17
N THR A 437 -1.20 -11.72 -10.55
CA THR A 437 -1.80 -12.06 -9.26
C THR A 437 -3.00 -12.99 -9.39
N THR A 438 -3.66 -13.00 -10.55
CA THR A 438 -4.87 -13.83 -10.78
C THR A 438 -4.66 -14.87 -11.87
N THR A 439 -4.27 -14.47 -13.08
CA THR A 439 -4.27 -15.38 -14.24
C THR A 439 -3.16 -16.44 -14.13
N ILE A 440 -1.94 -16.05 -13.79
CA ILE A 440 -0.80 -16.99 -13.69
C ILE A 440 -1.08 -18.10 -12.66
N PRO A 441 -1.48 -17.83 -11.40
CA PRO A 441 -1.79 -18.87 -10.42
C PRO A 441 -2.90 -19.83 -10.87
N VAL A 442 -3.94 -19.32 -11.54
CA VAL A 442 -5.04 -20.16 -12.06
C VAL A 442 -4.55 -21.07 -13.20
N VAL A 443 -3.77 -20.55 -14.14
CA VAL A 443 -3.18 -21.37 -15.21
C VAL A 443 -2.25 -22.44 -14.63
N MET A 444 -1.39 -22.06 -13.68
CA MET A 444 -0.52 -22.97 -12.95
C MET A 444 -1.32 -24.10 -12.25
N MET A 445 -2.44 -23.76 -11.60
CA MET A 445 -3.33 -24.74 -10.97
C MET A 445 -3.94 -25.71 -11.99
N LEU A 446 -4.43 -25.21 -13.13
CA LEU A 446 -4.99 -26.07 -14.18
C LEU A 446 -3.94 -27.03 -14.76
N VAL A 447 -2.73 -26.53 -15.01
CA VAL A 447 -1.60 -27.33 -15.49
C VAL A 447 -1.22 -28.40 -14.47
N ALA A 448 -1.04 -28.02 -13.20
CA ALA A 448 -0.70 -28.94 -12.11
C ALA A 448 -1.78 -30.02 -11.93
N THR A 449 -3.06 -29.65 -12.00
CA THR A 449 -4.20 -30.58 -11.92
C THR A 449 -4.19 -31.57 -13.08
N THR A 450 -3.95 -31.09 -14.30
CA THR A 450 -3.93 -31.92 -15.50
C THR A 450 -2.81 -32.95 -15.44
N PHE A 451 -1.58 -32.52 -15.18
CA PHE A 451 -0.44 -33.44 -15.07
C PHE A 451 -0.61 -34.43 -13.92
N SER A 452 -1.06 -33.96 -12.76
CA SER A 452 -1.26 -34.86 -11.60
C SER A 452 -2.34 -35.91 -11.89
N THR A 453 -3.42 -35.56 -12.58
CA THR A 453 -4.45 -36.52 -12.99
C THR A 453 -3.89 -37.58 -13.93
N ILE A 454 -3.05 -37.19 -14.89
CA ILE A 454 -2.40 -38.13 -15.81
C ILE A 454 -1.50 -39.09 -15.03
N PHE A 455 -0.63 -38.58 -14.16
CA PHE A 455 0.28 -39.43 -13.38
C PHE A 455 -0.46 -40.32 -12.37
N TYR A 456 -1.57 -39.87 -11.81
CA TYR A 456 -2.40 -40.68 -10.91
C TYR A 456 -3.08 -41.86 -11.63
N LEU A 457 -3.50 -41.67 -12.88
CA LEU A 457 -4.20 -42.68 -13.68
C LEU A 457 -3.26 -43.65 -14.40
N VAL A 458 -2.08 -43.18 -14.81
CA VAL A 458 -1.11 -43.96 -15.61
C VAL A 458 -0.06 -44.64 -14.74
N GLY A 459 0.42 -43.97 -13.68
CA GLY A 459 1.26 -44.58 -12.65
C GLY A 459 0.45 -45.52 -11.79
#